data_AF-N4X2Z2-F1
#
_entry.id   AF-N4X2Z2-F1
#
_cell.length_a   1.000
_cell.length_b   1.000
_cell.length_c   1.000
_cell.angle_alpha   90.00
_cell.angle_beta   90.00
_cell.angle_gamma   90.00
#
_symmetry.space_group_name_H-M   'P 1'
#
loop_
_entity.id
_entity.type
_entity.pdbx_description
1 polymer ?
#
loop_
_entity_poly.entity_id
_entity_poly.type
_entity_poly.pdbx_seq_one_letter_code
_entity_poly.pdbx_strand_id
1 'polypeptide(L)'
;MIDNGNLYFIKTENTSSGYIEVWWATQQSKFTKTESYMTGKVKNNICVGTYAINCGNLFAISDTLQNNSDFMQLKCLKDIANYSAKSLKTYETAFVVNDIKGKGYYCMDLVNNLYLFKNSGTASGLVEMHIATADSNYQSIDHFSTGFVANSTNL
;
A
#
# COMPACT_ATOMS: atom_id res chain seq x y z
N MET A 1 2.47 -9.24 -5.25
CA MET A 1 2.32 -9.25 -3.78
C MET A 1 1.63 -10.54 -3.35
N ILE A 2 1.88 -11.04 -2.15
CA ILE A 2 1.26 -12.27 -1.64
C ILE A 2 0.31 -11.91 -0.50
N ASP A 3 -0.92 -12.42 -0.54
CA ASP A 3 -1.89 -12.32 0.55
C ASP A 3 -2.65 -13.65 0.67
N ASN A 4 -2.75 -14.18 1.88
CA ASN A 4 -3.40 -15.47 2.16
C ASN A 4 -2.94 -16.62 1.22
N GLY A 5 -1.66 -16.65 0.85
CA GLY A 5 -1.08 -17.65 -0.05
C GLY A 5 -1.37 -17.45 -1.54
N ASN A 6 -2.18 -16.46 -1.91
CA ASN A 6 -2.48 -16.12 -3.29
C ASN A 6 -1.52 -15.06 -3.83
N LEU A 7 -1.18 -15.16 -5.11
CA LEU A 7 -0.37 -14.17 -5.81
C LEU A 7 -1.28 -13.11 -6.41
N TYR A 8 -1.08 -11.86 -6.01
CA TYR A 8 -1.77 -10.70 -6.56
C TYR A 8 -0.86 -9.86 -7.44
N PHE A 9 -1.41 -9.40 -8.56
CA PHE A 9 -0.80 -8.47 -9.49
C PHE A 9 -1.73 -7.27 -9.69
N ILE A 10 -1.22 -6.07 -9.42
CA ILE A 10 -1.96 -4.82 -9.57
C ILE A 10 -1.48 -4.13 -10.83
N LYS A 11 -2.35 -4.05 -11.83
CA LYS A 11 -2.03 -3.43 -13.12
C LYS A 11 -2.64 -2.03 -13.17
N THR A 12 -1.78 -1.03 -13.26
CA THR A 12 -2.15 0.39 -13.29
C THR A 12 -1.84 1.07 -14.61
N GLU A 13 -1.08 0.40 -15.48
CA GLU A 13 -0.65 0.91 -16.79
C GLU A 13 -0.96 -0.12 -17.87
N ASN A 14 -1.12 0.36 -19.10
CA ASN A 14 -1.47 -0.46 -20.26
C ASN A 14 -2.71 -1.33 -19.99
N THR A 15 -3.68 -0.80 -19.23
CA THR A 15 -4.98 -1.42 -19.02
C THR A 15 -5.86 -1.03 -20.19
N SER A 16 -6.46 -2.01 -20.88
CA SER A 16 -7.30 -1.74 -22.07
C SER A 16 -8.52 -0.86 -21.73
N SER A 17 -8.84 -0.75 -20.44
CA SER A 17 -9.94 0.05 -19.88
C SER A 17 -9.53 1.41 -19.32
N GLY A 18 -8.24 1.64 -19.05
CA GLY A 18 -7.75 2.79 -18.27
C GLY A 18 -8.00 2.70 -16.76
N TYR A 19 -8.70 1.68 -16.26
CA TYR A 19 -8.93 1.44 -14.83
C TYR A 19 -7.82 0.59 -14.22
N ILE A 20 -7.70 0.63 -12.89
CA ILE A 20 -6.84 -0.32 -12.16
C ILE A 20 -7.47 -1.71 -12.26
N GLU A 21 -6.66 -2.70 -12.64
CA GLU A 21 -7.03 -4.11 -12.67
C GLU A 21 -6.33 -4.83 -11.52
N VAL A 22 -7.10 -5.53 -10.70
CA VAL A 22 -6.61 -6.43 -9.65
C VAL A 22 -6.68 -7.84 -10.19
N TRP A 23 -5.53 -8.48 -10.40
CA TRP A 23 -5.42 -9.86 -10.85
C TRP A 23 -4.93 -10.72 -9.69
N TRP A 24 -5.44 -11.94 -9.59
CA TRP A 24 -4.89 -12.92 -8.64
C TRP A 24 -4.83 -14.32 -9.23
N ALA A 25 -3.87 -15.09 -8.73
CA ALA A 25 -3.72 -16.51 -9.01
C ALA A 25 -3.63 -17.26 -7.67
N THR A 26 -4.38 -18.35 -7.55
CA THR A 26 -4.48 -19.08 -6.28
C THR A 26 -3.40 -20.14 -6.13
N GLN A 27 -2.98 -20.40 -4.89
CA GLN A 27 -2.11 -21.54 -4.60
C GLN A 27 -2.77 -22.86 -4.99
N GLN A 28 -4.10 -22.97 -4.84
CA GLN A 28 -4.87 -24.16 -5.24
C GLN A 28 -4.72 -24.47 -6.73
N SER A 29 -4.66 -23.45 -7.59
CA SER A 29 -4.41 -23.63 -9.03
C SER A 29 -2.93 -23.76 -9.36
N LYS A 30 -2.03 -23.80 -8.37
CA LYS A 30 -0.57 -23.68 -8.56
C LYS A 30 -0.19 -22.43 -9.35
N PHE A 31 -0.94 -21.35 -9.15
CA PHE A 31 -0.79 -20.07 -9.84
C PHE A 31 -0.97 -20.15 -11.38
N THR A 32 -1.62 -21.20 -11.88
CA THR A 32 -1.83 -21.39 -13.34
C THR A 32 -3.14 -20.80 -13.85
N LYS A 33 -4.11 -20.55 -12.97
CA LYS A 33 -5.37 -19.90 -13.31
C LYS A 33 -5.43 -18.53 -12.66
N THR A 34 -5.83 -17.53 -13.45
CA THR A 34 -6.00 -16.16 -12.99
C THR A 34 -7.47 -15.76 -13.01
N GLU A 35 -7.83 -14.94 -12.04
CA GLU A 35 -9.07 -14.18 -11.99
C GLU A 35 -8.70 -12.70 -11.89
N SER A 36 -9.64 -11.82 -12.26
CA SER A 36 -9.40 -10.39 -12.23
C SER A 36 -10.65 -9.58 -12.00
N TYR A 37 -10.47 -8.40 -11.40
CA TYR A 37 -11.50 -7.39 -11.32
C TYR A 37 -10.99 -5.99 -11.70
N MET A 38 -11.87 -5.20 -12.31
CA MET A 38 -11.60 -3.80 -12.67
C MET A 38 -12.28 -2.84 -11.70
N THR A 39 -11.50 -2.04 -10.98
CA THR A 39 -11.99 -1.16 -9.88
C THR A 39 -13.05 -0.10 -10.27
N GLY A 40 -13.26 0.15 -11.57
CA GLY A 40 -14.10 1.25 -12.05
C GLY A 40 -13.52 2.65 -11.74
N LYS A 41 -12.21 2.72 -11.47
CA LYS A 41 -11.47 3.95 -11.20
C LYS A 41 -10.14 3.94 -11.95
N VAL A 42 -9.83 5.08 -12.58
CA VAL A 42 -8.52 5.32 -13.19
C VAL A 42 -7.48 5.60 -12.11
N LYS A 43 -6.20 5.26 -12.37
CA LYS A 43 -5.11 5.40 -11.38
C LYS A 43 -5.05 6.78 -10.73
N ASN A 44 -5.25 7.83 -11.52
CA ASN A 44 -5.19 9.23 -11.05
C ASN A 44 -6.29 9.60 -10.04
N ASN A 45 -7.39 8.83 -9.97
CA ASN A 45 -8.47 9.06 -9.00
C ASN A 45 -8.29 8.24 -7.70
N ILE A 46 -7.43 7.22 -7.71
CA ILE A 46 -7.11 6.41 -6.54
C ILE A 46 -5.77 6.84 -5.98
N CYS A 47 -4.66 6.65 -6.70
CA CYS A 47 -3.35 7.09 -6.23
C CYS A 47 -2.29 6.99 -7.35
N VAL A 48 -1.34 7.91 -7.36
CA VAL A 48 -0.02 7.73 -8.00
C VAL A 48 0.96 7.42 -6.88
N GLY A 49 1.20 6.13 -6.61
CA GLY A 49 2.06 5.68 -5.52
C GLY A 49 2.11 4.16 -5.40
N THR A 50 2.41 3.66 -4.20
CA THR A 50 2.57 2.22 -3.92
C THR A 50 1.23 1.53 -3.68
N TYR A 51 1.15 0.23 -3.98
CA TYR A 51 -0.04 -0.58 -3.73
C TYR A 51 0.28 -1.74 -2.79
N ALA A 52 -0.67 -2.10 -1.93
CA ALA A 52 -0.63 -3.28 -1.08
C ALA A 52 -1.98 -4.03 -1.14
N ILE A 53 -1.93 -5.33 -0.86
CA ILE A 53 -3.12 -6.17 -0.67
C ILE A 53 -3.04 -6.75 0.74
N ASN A 54 -4.16 -6.70 1.45
CA ASN A 54 -4.30 -7.38 2.74
C ASN A 54 -5.73 -7.84 2.95
N CYS A 55 -5.90 -9.12 3.30
CA CYS A 55 -7.21 -9.75 3.42
C CYS A 55 -8.09 -9.48 2.18
N GLY A 56 -7.50 -9.61 1.00
CA GLY A 56 -8.11 -9.30 -0.30
C GLY A 56 -8.27 -7.81 -0.61
N ASN A 57 -8.24 -6.89 0.36
CA ASN A 57 -8.50 -5.47 0.09
C ASN A 57 -7.32 -4.78 -0.59
N LEU A 58 -7.61 -3.91 -1.56
CA LEU A 58 -6.60 -3.11 -2.26
C LEU A 58 -6.38 -1.79 -1.52
N PHE A 59 -5.14 -1.59 -1.06
CA PHE A 59 -4.66 -0.34 -0.49
C PHE A 59 -3.79 0.38 -1.51
N ALA A 60 -4.10 1.66 -1.74
CA ALA A 60 -3.32 2.55 -2.58
C ALA A 60 -2.74 3.67 -1.69
N ILE A 61 -1.43 3.82 -1.73
CA ILE A 61 -0.64 4.59 -0.78
C ILE A 61 0.00 5.76 -1.54
N SER A 62 -0.39 7.00 -1.22
CA SER A 62 0.10 8.21 -1.89
C SER A 62 1.34 8.74 -1.21
N ASP A 63 2.49 8.41 -1.80
CA ASP A 63 3.79 8.98 -1.43
C ASP A 63 4.07 10.30 -2.15
N THR A 64 3.03 10.94 -2.69
CA THR A 64 3.07 12.29 -3.27
C THR A 64 2.08 13.20 -2.58
N LEU A 65 2.41 14.50 -2.53
CA LEU A 65 1.54 15.54 -1.99
C LEU A 65 0.24 15.57 -2.80
N GLN A 66 -0.89 15.48 -2.11
CA GLN A 66 -2.20 15.60 -2.72
C GLN A 66 -3.04 16.61 -1.93
N ASN A 67 -3.91 17.35 -2.63
CA ASN A 67 -4.90 18.26 -2.04
C ASN A 67 -4.31 19.32 -1.08
N ASN A 68 -3.09 19.80 -1.34
CA ASN A 68 -2.36 20.74 -0.48
C ASN A 68 -2.15 20.26 0.96
N SER A 69 -2.13 18.94 1.18
CA SER A 69 -1.76 18.34 2.47
C SER A 69 -0.33 17.80 2.41
N ASP A 70 0.42 18.03 3.49
CA ASP A 70 1.75 17.45 3.70
C ASP A 70 1.68 15.98 4.11
N PHE A 71 0.48 15.49 4.43
CA PHE A 71 0.24 14.15 4.92
C PHE A 71 -0.09 13.16 3.80
N MET A 72 0.43 11.95 3.94
CA MET A 72 0.20 10.86 3.00
C MET A 72 -1.27 10.44 3.03
N GLN A 73 -1.83 10.22 1.85
CA GLN A 73 -3.18 9.69 1.67
C GLN A 73 -3.14 8.17 1.50
N LEU A 74 -3.99 7.48 2.23
CA LEU A 74 -4.24 6.04 2.09
C LEU A 74 -5.67 5.84 1.57
N LYS A 75 -5.81 5.12 0.47
CA LYS A 75 -7.13 4.76 -0.06
C LYS A 75 -7.32 3.26 -0.07
N CYS A 76 -8.51 2.80 0.33
CA CYS A 76 -8.85 1.39 0.43
C CYS A 76 -10.06 1.07 -0.45
N LEU A 77 -9.95 0.06 -1.29
CA LEU A 77 -11.06 -0.59 -2.01
C LEU A 77 -11.27 -1.99 -1.46
N LYS A 78 -12.51 -2.32 -1.11
CA LYS A 78 -12.82 -3.62 -0.50
C LYS A 78 -13.09 -4.68 -1.54
N ASP A 79 -12.52 -5.86 -1.35
CA ASP A 79 -12.75 -7.01 -2.24
C ASP A 79 -14.21 -7.49 -2.21
N ILE A 80 -14.88 -7.45 -1.05
CA ILE A 80 -16.30 -7.86 -0.94
C ILE A 80 -17.24 -7.02 -1.82
N ALA A 81 -16.84 -5.82 -2.19
CA ALA A 81 -17.58 -4.97 -3.12
C ALA A 81 -17.12 -5.18 -4.58
N ASN A 82 -16.39 -6.26 -4.83
CA ASN A 82 -15.52 -6.48 -5.96
C ASN A 82 -14.77 -5.18 -6.28
N TYR A 83 -14.01 -4.62 -5.32
CA TYR A 83 -13.27 -3.37 -5.51
C TYR A 83 -14.04 -2.21 -6.17
N SER A 84 -15.37 -2.15 -6.00
CA SER A 84 -16.20 -1.14 -6.65
C SER A 84 -15.77 0.26 -6.23
N ALA A 85 -15.80 1.21 -7.16
CA ALA A 85 -15.64 2.64 -6.91
C ALA A 85 -16.44 3.16 -5.70
N LYS A 86 -17.60 2.55 -5.39
CA LYS A 86 -18.45 2.92 -4.24
C LYS A 86 -17.89 2.46 -2.89
N SER A 87 -16.99 1.49 -2.88
CA SER A 87 -16.33 0.97 -1.67
C SER A 87 -15.09 1.75 -1.25
N LEU A 88 -14.69 2.73 -2.07
CA LEU A 88 -13.49 3.54 -1.85
C LEU A 88 -13.62 4.32 -0.55
N LYS A 89 -12.72 4.03 0.40
CA LYS A 89 -12.49 4.86 1.58
C LYS A 89 -11.18 5.60 1.41
N THR A 90 -11.14 6.86 1.85
CA THR A 90 -9.94 7.71 1.84
C THR A 90 -9.61 8.09 3.27
N TYR A 91 -8.34 7.99 3.61
CA TYR A 91 -7.77 8.37 4.90
C TYR A 91 -6.59 9.30 4.65
N GLU A 92 -6.47 10.32 5.48
CA GLU A 92 -5.20 11.02 5.67
C GLU A 92 -4.46 10.30 6.80
N THR A 93 -3.18 10.02 6.61
CA THR A 93 -2.34 9.36 7.62
C THR A 93 -1.48 10.40 8.33
N ALA A 94 -0.98 10.10 9.52
CA ALA A 94 -0.03 10.99 10.20
C ALA A 94 1.37 11.01 9.55
N PHE A 95 1.61 10.26 8.47
CA PHE A 95 2.90 10.28 7.79
C PHE A 95 3.08 11.53 6.94
N VAL A 96 4.15 12.28 7.16
CA VAL A 96 4.51 13.44 6.34
C VAL A 96 5.19 12.96 5.05
N VAL A 97 4.62 13.28 3.90
CA VAL A 97 5.07 12.79 2.58
C VAL A 97 6.55 13.06 2.34
N ASN A 98 7.03 14.28 2.60
CA ASN A 98 8.43 14.65 2.34
C ASN A 98 9.43 13.87 3.23
N ASP A 99 8.96 13.37 4.38
CA ASP A 99 9.79 12.58 5.28
C ASP A 99 9.93 11.12 4.83
N ILE A 100 8.98 10.62 4.04
CA ILE A 100 8.86 9.19 3.72
C ILE A 100 8.96 8.85 2.23
N LYS A 101 8.71 9.81 1.33
CA LYS A 101 8.64 9.58 -0.12
C LYS A 101 9.94 8.95 -0.64
N GLY A 102 9.80 7.77 -1.27
CA GLY A 102 10.92 7.04 -1.88
C GLY A 102 11.98 6.54 -0.89
N LYS A 103 11.70 6.56 0.43
CA LYS A 103 12.69 6.23 1.47
C LYS A 103 12.54 4.82 2.07
N GLY A 104 11.63 4.01 1.54
CA GLY A 104 11.32 2.73 2.14
C GLY A 104 10.22 1.96 1.41
N TYR A 105 9.74 0.93 2.10
CA TYR A 105 8.67 0.04 1.61
C TYR A 105 7.48 0.09 2.55
N TYR A 106 6.28 -0.04 1.97
CA TYR A 106 5.03 -0.10 2.72
C TYR A 106 4.46 -1.50 2.75
N CYS A 107 3.86 -1.90 3.86
CA CYS A 107 2.98 -3.06 3.92
C CYS A 107 1.82 -2.84 4.89
N MET A 108 0.87 -3.76 4.88
CA MET A 108 -0.27 -3.76 5.80
C MET A 108 -0.18 -5.02 6.67
N ASP A 109 -0.54 -4.92 7.95
CA ASP A 109 -0.75 -6.10 8.78
C ASP A 109 -2.17 -6.66 8.66
N LEU A 110 -2.45 -7.77 9.35
CA LEU A 110 -3.74 -8.46 9.30
C LEU A 110 -4.94 -7.61 9.76
N VAL A 111 -4.71 -6.57 10.57
CA VAL A 111 -5.76 -5.66 11.06
C VAL A 111 -5.76 -4.32 10.30
N ASN A 112 -5.04 -4.24 9.19
CA ASN A 112 -4.90 -3.08 8.30
C ASN A 112 -4.14 -1.90 8.92
N ASN A 113 -3.24 -2.11 9.87
CA ASN A 113 -2.27 -1.06 10.20
C ASN A 113 -1.30 -0.89 9.03
N LEU A 114 -0.96 0.36 8.71
CA LEU A 114 -0.01 0.71 7.67
C LEU A 114 1.40 0.80 8.25
N TYR A 115 2.28 -0.06 7.77
CA TYR A 115 3.70 -0.06 8.13
C TYR A 115 4.51 0.63 7.05
N LEU A 116 5.47 1.43 7.48
CA LEU A 116 6.57 1.93 6.67
C LEU A 116 7.89 1.41 7.25
N PHE A 117 8.66 0.71 6.42
CA PHE A 117 10.04 0.35 6.69
C PHE A 117 10.95 1.31 5.94
N LYS A 118 11.40 2.35 6.63
CA LYS A 118 12.29 3.37 6.09
C LYS A 118 13.72 2.86 6.17
N ASN A 119 14.35 2.71 5.00
CA ASN A 119 15.69 2.12 4.86
C ASN A 119 16.72 3.11 4.29
N SER A 120 16.33 4.36 4.09
CA SER A 120 17.20 5.47 3.68
C SER A 120 16.74 6.78 4.33
N GLY A 121 17.67 7.74 4.50
CA GLY A 121 17.40 8.98 5.22
C GLY A 121 16.94 8.78 6.68
N THR A 122 17.35 7.66 7.28
CA THR A 122 17.06 7.27 8.67
C THR A 122 17.95 8.04 9.63
N ALA A 123 17.41 8.60 10.71
CA ALA A 123 18.18 9.34 11.70
C ALA A 123 19.06 8.40 12.55
N SER A 124 18.61 7.17 12.76
CA SER A 124 19.32 6.15 13.55
C SER A 124 20.46 5.44 12.82
N GLY A 125 20.55 5.56 11.49
CA GLY A 125 21.43 4.72 10.65
C GLY A 125 20.97 3.26 10.51
N LEU A 126 19.86 2.91 11.17
CA LEU A 126 19.21 1.61 11.11
C LEU A 126 17.89 1.73 10.34
N VAL A 127 17.33 0.62 9.86
CA VAL A 127 15.97 0.62 9.31
C VAL A 127 15.01 1.07 10.40
N GLU A 128 14.24 2.11 10.11
CA GLU A 128 13.22 2.68 11.00
C GLU A 128 11.84 2.13 10.59
N MET A 129 11.13 1.55 11.55
CA MET A 129 9.77 1.06 11.38
C MET A 129 8.80 2.10 11.94
N HIS A 130 7.85 2.53 11.13
CA HIS A 130 6.76 3.40 11.56
C HIS A 130 5.40 2.74 11.30
N ILE A 131 4.47 2.86 12.24
CA ILE A 131 3.17 2.18 12.19
C ILE A 131 2.05 3.19 12.35
N ALA A 132 1.24 3.38 11.31
CA ALA A 132 -0.01 4.14 11.40
C ALA A 132 -1.19 3.18 11.60
N THR A 133 -1.92 3.31 12.71
CA THR A 133 -2.91 2.29 13.10
C THR A 133 -4.29 2.52 12.50
N ALA A 134 -4.95 1.45 12.03
CA ALA A 134 -6.31 1.55 11.49
C ALA A 134 -7.32 2.03 12.54
N ASP A 135 -7.15 1.62 13.80
CA ASP A 135 -8.02 1.98 14.92
C ASP A 135 -7.97 3.49 15.25
N SER A 136 -6.86 4.16 14.94
CA SER A 136 -6.74 5.62 15.06
C SER A 136 -7.19 6.37 13.79
N ASN A 137 -7.78 5.67 12.81
CA ASN A 137 -7.94 6.17 11.44
C ASN A 137 -6.62 6.67 10.83
N TYR A 138 -5.52 5.98 11.15
CA TYR A 138 -4.15 6.26 10.71
C TYR A 138 -3.58 7.60 11.20
N GLN A 139 -4.13 8.15 12.29
CA GLN A 139 -3.72 9.45 12.85
C GLN A 139 -2.70 9.33 14.01
N SER A 140 -2.38 8.12 14.46
CA SER A 140 -1.32 7.87 15.45
C SER A 140 -0.18 7.10 14.80
N ILE A 141 1.06 7.47 15.12
CA ILE A 141 2.28 6.78 14.66
C ILE A 141 3.06 6.24 15.85
N ASP A 142 3.33 4.94 15.83
CA ASP A 142 4.41 4.35 16.62
C ASP A 142 5.69 4.30 15.78
N HIS A 143 6.84 4.48 16.43
CA HIS A 143 8.15 4.50 15.78
C HIS A 143 9.18 3.66 16.54
N PHE A 144 9.94 2.86 15.80
CA PHE A 144 10.99 2.00 16.32
C PHE A 144 12.20 1.97 15.39
N SER A 145 13.41 1.99 15.95
CA SER A 145 14.62 1.59 15.22
C SER A 145 14.78 0.08 15.32
N THR A 146 15.05 -0.57 14.19
CA THR A 146 15.31 -2.02 14.15
C THR A 146 16.81 -2.31 14.33
N GLY A 147 17.19 -3.58 14.38
CA GLY A 147 18.61 -3.99 14.36
C GLY A 147 19.25 -4.06 12.98
N PHE A 148 18.51 -3.76 11.89
CA PHE A 148 19.03 -3.84 10.52
C PHE A 148 19.67 -2.52 10.10
N VAL A 149 20.84 -2.57 9.45
CA VAL A 149 21.53 -1.38 8.95
C VAL A 149 20.78 -0.81 7.74
N ALA A 150 20.55 0.51 7.74
CA ALA A 150 19.99 1.20 6.58
C ALA A 150 21.01 1.25 5.43
N ASN A 151 20.54 1.15 4.18
CA ASN A 151 21.39 1.15 2.97
C ASN A 151 22.50 0.08 2.95
N SER A 152 22.31 -1.11 3.53
CA SER A 152 23.30 -2.18 3.41
C SER A 152 23.46 -2.61 1.94
N THR A 153 24.61 -2.35 1.35
CA THR A 153 24.94 -2.73 -0.03
C THR A 153 25.29 -4.21 -0.19
N ASN A 154 25.21 -5.00 0.89
CA ASN A 154 25.56 -6.42 0.89
C ASN A 154 24.30 -7.26 1.14
N LEU A 155 23.70 -7.73 0.05
CA LEU A 155 22.80 -8.89 0.02
C LEU A 155 23.47 -9.99 -0.81
#